data_AF-A0A517QP77-F1
#
_entry.id   AF-A0A517QP77-F1
#
_cell.length_a   1.000
_cell.length_b   1.000
_cell.length_c   1.000
_cell.angle_alpha   90.00
_cell.angle_beta   90.00
_cell.angle_gamma   90.00
#
_symmetry.space_group_name_H-M   'P 1'
#
loop_
_entity.id
_entity.type
_entity.pdbx_description
1 polymer ?
#
loop_
_entity_poly.entity_id
_entity_poly.type
_entity_poly.pdbx_seq_one_letter_code
_entity_poly.pdbx_strand_id
1 'polypeptide(L)'
;MKRTVPLLITAIAGFVLIVSFFIPDLKGWGEDAAVWFDILAAIAFVLGGGNLLKLHLKTMSDKKPGWGYSAITIVAFLVTLIFGLFKIGSPPRSNVEFYGETFVSYPLEAMPEFRIAGELPHREDDKPIPASVRTQLREENGELIFIGWMSRDQKSDLLKYRETLDWQCRVETLFTASQPSLLQDRVRFYPAHTSLAFKGVLTEEREAELRTLLPDSETAKQAIEELASRTRQTTTIQSSGIPESFKIPEEAKTYFKEDQAKITLVGPLSPELQKEIVFNWSGFEPAMPLTAEQEEELFVQIENAGRKLTDEQSVVFKNFFAAEWHPDVMVAAINTAGIPPQKEKTACELLEEQQAGAKELVLELPTPEPTLLNPEQIRAVTRFVNEPGQTVEELKTELSSLGEITAAQLASIDEFINGLPRHADVLKALGLELLRTGPLTPEQREVLFQPAATHYAWKTDIGRLFVASHQIKYPWSGSYTAQGNPFWWIYEYVLQPLMTTTFAMLAFYVASAAFRAFRAKNLEATLLLGTAFIVLLGRTYLGVQLTAWVPDALSALKIDQMTVYIMKIFNTAGNRAIMIGIALGIASTSLKVLLGIDRSYLGSGDD
;
A
#
# COMPACT_ATOMS: atom_id res chain seq x y z
N MET A 1 -22.50 -18.98 41.54
CA MET A 1 -21.69 -17.77 41.83
C MET A 1 -22.61 -16.56 41.73
N LYS A 2 -22.73 -15.73 42.78
CA LYS A 2 -23.64 -14.57 42.79
C LYS A 2 -23.22 -13.59 41.68
N ARG A 3 -24.18 -13.10 40.89
CA ARG A 3 -24.02 -12.22 39.70
C ARG A 3 -23.10 -10.99 39.92
N THR A 4 -22.82 -10.65 41.18
CA THR A 4 -22.05 -9.49 41.62
C THR A 4 -20.57 -9.53 41.22
N VAL A 5 -19.91 -10.70 41.22
CA VAL A 5 -18.46 -10.77 40.96
C VAL A 5 -18.11 -10.43 39.50
N PRO A 6 -18.76 -11.01 38.48
CA PRO A 6 -18.54 -10.59 37.09
C PRO A 6 -18.86 -9.12 36.88
N LEU A 7 -19.97 -8.63 37.46
CA LEU A 7 -20.39 -7.22 37.34
C LEU A 7 -19.36 -6.25 37.92
N LEU A 8 -18.75 -6.59 39.05
CA LEU A 8 -17.68 -5.81 39.67
C LEU A 8 -16.42 -5.78 38.78
N ILE A 9 -16.03 -6.91 38.19
CA ILE A 9 -14.88 -7.00 37.28
C ILE A 9 -15.11 -6.13 36.04
N THR A 10 -16.30 -6.18 35.43
CA THR A 10 -16.69 -5.27 34.32
C THR A 10 -16.58 -3.80 34.71
N ALA A 11 -17.10 -3.43 35.88
CA ALA A 11 -17.13 -2.04 36.32
C ALA A 11 -15.70 -1.51 36.53
N ILE A 12 -14.83 -2.32 37.14
CA ILE A 12 -13.42 -1.98 37.37
C ILE A 12 -12.66 -1.88 36.04
N ALA A 13 -12.82 -2.85 35.14
CA ALA A 13 -12.14 -2.84 33.84
C ALA A 13 -12.59 -1.64 32.97
N GLY A 14 -13.88 -1.33 32.96
CA GLY A 14 -14.41 -0.14 32.29
C GLY A 14 -13.86 1.16 32.88
N PHE A 15 -13.74 1.24 34.21
CA PHE A 15 -13.16 2.39 34.89
C PHE A 15 -11.67 2.57 34.57
N VAL A 16 -10.88 1.48 34.58
CA VAL A 16 -9.45 1.50 34.20
C VAL A 16 -9.26 2.04 32.79
N LEU A 17 -10.09 1.63 31.83
CA LEU A 17 -10.01 2.11 30.44
C LEU A 17 -10.44 3.57 30.25
N ILE A 18 -11.33 4.08 31.10
CA ILE A 18 -11.67 5.51 31.11
C ILE A 18 -10.49 6.30 31.67
N VAL A 19 -9.93 5.87 32.79
CA VAL A 19 -8.82 6.55 33.45
C VAL A 19 -7.54 6.51 32.60
N SER A 20 -7.24 5.40 31.94
CA SER A 20 -6.07 5.26 31.06
C SER A 20 -6.07 6.19 29.86
N PHE A 21 -7.24 6.72 29.48
CA PHE A 21 -7.37 7.70 28.40
C PHE A 21 -6.95 9.11 28.84
N PHE A 22 -7.13 9.46 30.11
CA PHE A 22 -6.82 10.79 30.65
C PHE A 22 -5.43 10.88 31.28
N ILE A 23 -4.82 9.75 31.63
CA ILE A 23 -3.51 9.70 32.30
C ILE A 23 -2.51 9.00 31.38
N PRO A 24 -1.55 9.72 30.77
CA PRO A 24 -0.58 9.17 29.82
C PRO A 24 0.20 7.96 30.35
N ASP A 25 0.57 7.96 31.63
CA ASP A 25 1.33 6.89 32.28
C ASP A 25 0.54 5.57 32.40
N LEU A 26 -0.80 5.62 32.29
CA LEU A 26 -1.68 4.45 32.40
C LEU A 26 -2.10 3.90 31.03
N LYS A 27 -1.57 4.44 29.92
CA LYS A 27 -1.89 4.00 28.56
C LYS A 27 -1.60 2.51 28.34
N GLY A 28 -0.49 2.02 28.89
CA GLY A 28 -0.09 0.60 28.79
C GLY A 28 -1.13 -0.37 29.37
N TRP A 29 -1.82 0.02 30.45
CA TRP A 29 -2.87 -0.83 31.04
C TRP A 29 -4.09 -0.96 30.13
N GLY A 30 -4.35 0.08 29.31
CA GLY A 30 -5.40 0.02 28.30
C GLY A 30 -5.04 -0.89 27.13
N GLU A 31 -3.77 -0.92 26.73
CA GLU A 31 -3.25 -1.81 25.69
C GLU A 31 -3.31 -3.27 26.17
N ASP A 32 -2.86 -3.56 27.39
CA ASP A 32 -2.96 -4.89 28.00
C ASP A 32 -4.41 -5.37 28.11
N ALA A 33 -5.33 -4.50 28.56
CA ALA A 33 -6.75 -4.82 28.67
C ALA A 33 -7.39 -5.10 27.30
N ALA A 34 -6.94 -4.43 26.23
CA ALA A 34 -7.39 -4.69 24.87
C ALA A 34 -6.90 -6.08 24.38
N VAL A 35 -5.66 -6.46 24.67
CA VAL A 35 -5.15 -7.81 24.36
C VAL A 35 -5.97 -8.89 25.07
N TRP A 36 -6.27 -8.71 26.36
CA TRP A 36 -7.14 -9.64 27.10
C TRP A 36 -8.55 -9.72 26.52
N PHE A 37 -9.10 -8.58 26.07
CA PHE A 37 -10.39 -8.56 25.39
C PHE A 37 -10.35 -9.37 24.08
N ASP A 38 -9.32 -9.20 23.25
CA ASP A 38 -9.19 -9.92 21.98
C ASP A 38 -9.12 -11.45 22.20
N ILE A 39 -8.40 -11.89 23.24
CA ILE A 39 -8.34 -13.31 23.65
C ILE A 39 -9.74 -13.82 24.03
N LEU A 40 -10.47 -13.09 24.87
CA LEU A 40 -11.82 -13.47 25.30
C LEU A 40 -12.82 -13.46 24.14
N ALA A 41 -12.73 -12.47 23.25
CA ALA A 41 -13.55 -12.37 22.06
C ALA A 41 -13.30 -13.54 21.11
N ALA A 42 -12.05 -13.94 20.89
CA ALA A 42 -11.71 -15.11 20.08
C ALA A 42 -12.36 -16.40 20.61
N ILE A 43 -12.31 -16.64 21.92
CA ILE A 43 -12.99 -17.79 22.56
C ILE A 43 -14.51 -17.68 22.41
N ALA A 44 -15.08 -16.48 22.60
CA ALA A 44 -16.51 -16.25 22.46
C ALA A 44 -17.01 -16.49 21.02
N PHE A 45 -16.24 -16.13 20.00
CA PHE A 45 -16.58 -16.41 18.60
C PHE A 45 -16.63 -17.91 18.31
N VAL A 46 -15.68 -18.69 18.82
CA VAL A 46 -15.68 -20.16 18.66
C VAL A 46 -16.89 -20.78 19.33
N LEU A 47 -17.18 -20.38 20.58
CA LEU A 47 -18.36 -20.85 21.31
C LEU A 47 -19.68 -20.43 20.63
N GLY A 48 -19.75 -19.21 20.13
CA GLY A 48 -20.90 -18.67 19.40
C GLY A 48 -21.17 -19.45 18.10
N GLY A 49 -20.13 -19.70 17.30
CA GLY A 49 -20.23 -20.51 16.09
C GLY A 49 -20.61 -21.96 16.39
N GLY A 50 -20.01 -22.56 17.42
CA GLY A 50 -20.36 -23.91 17.89
C GLY A 50 -21.82 -24.02 18.35
N ASN A 51 -22.33 -23.01 19.06
CA ASN A 51 -23.72 -22.96 19.49
C ASN A 51 -24.70 -22.82 18.33
N LEU A 52 -24.39 -21.94 17.37
CA LEU A 52 -25.18 -21.77 16.14
C LEU A 52 -25.29 -23.10 15.39
N LEU A 53 -24.15 -23.77 15.17
CA LEU A 53 -24.11 -25.09 14.53
C LEU A 53 -24.95 -26.10 15.31
N LYS A 54 -24.75 -26.23 16.62
CA LYS A 54 -25.48 -27.18 17.47
C LYS A 54 -27.00 -26.99 17.39
N LEU A 55 -27.49 -25.75 17.52
CA LEU A 55 -28.92 -25.45 17.52
C LEU A 55 -29.57 -25.73 16.15
N HIS A 56 -28.93 -25.31 15.06
CA HIS A 56 -29.47 -25.50 13.73
C HIS A 56 -29.33 -26.96 13.24
N LEU A 57 -28.24 -27.65 13.59
CA LEU A 57 -28.07 -29.08 13.31
C LEU A 57 -29.11 -29.92 14.06
N LYS A 58 -29.39 -29.57 15.33
CA LYS A 58 -30.47 -30.23 16.10
C LYS A 58 -31.83 -29.97 15.47
N THR A 59 -32.13 -28.74 15.07
CA THR A 59 -33.40 -28.38 14.41
C THR A 59 -33.59 -29.15 13.09
N MET A 60 -32.50 -29.34 12.34
CA MET A 60 -32.48 -30.12 11.10
C MET A 60 -32.63 -31.62 11.36
N SER A 61 -31.93 -32.16 12.37
CA SER A 61 -32.03 -33.57 12.80
C SER A 61 -33.43 -33.90 13.31
N ASP A 62 -34.01 -33.00 14.11
CA ASP A 62 -35.34 -33.15 14.72
C ASP A 62 -36.47 -32.82 13.71
N LYS A 63 -36.15 -32.42 12.47
CA LYS A 63 -37.09 -32.03 11.40
C LYS A 63 -38.20 -31.06 11.84
N LYS A 64 -37.87 -30.12 12.72
CA LYS A 64 -38.85 -29.14 13.22
C LYS A 64 -39.41 -28.28 12.08
N PRO A 65 -40.65 -27.76 12.20
CA PRO A 65 -41.19 -26.82 11.21
C PRO A 65 -40.21 -25.67 10.94
N GLY A 66 -39.89 -25.43 9.67
CA GLY A 66 -38.89 -24.43 9.27
C GLY A 66 -37.43 -24.92 9.22
N TRP A 67 -37.16 -26.22 9.35
CA TRP A 67 -35.80 -26.79 9.28
C TRP A 67 -35.01 -26.39 8.01
N GLY A 68 -35.69 -26.15 6.89
CA GLY A 68 -35.06 -25.69 5.64
C GLY A 68 -34.30 -24.37 5.80
N TYR A 69 -34.82 -23.43 6.59
CA TYR A 69 -34.12 -22.18 6.89
C TYR A 69 -32.84 -22.42 7.71
N SER A 70 -32.89 -23.38 8.65
CA SER A 70 -31.71 -23.76 9.43
C SER A 70 -30.61 -24.36 8.55
N ALA A 71 -30.97 -25.16 7.54
CA ALA A 71 -30.02 -25.69 6.58
C ALA A 71 -29.35 -24.58 5.77
N ILE A 72 -30.12 -23.60 5.29
CA ILE A 72 -29.60 -22.43 4.56
C ILE A 72 -28.63 -21.63 5.46
N THR A 73 -28.98 -21.40 6.72
CA THR A 73 -28.10 -20.69 7.67
C THR A 73 -26.78 -21.43 7.89
N ILE A 74 -26.80 -22.76 8.06
CA ILE A 74 -25.57 -23.55 8.23
C ILE A 74 -24.70 -23.46 6.96
N VAL A 75 -25.29 -23.62 5.78
CA VAL A 75 -24.55 -23.54 4.51
C VAL A 75 -23.93 -22.15 4.34
N ALA A 76 -24.70 -21.09 4.55
CA ALA A 76 -24.18 -19.72 4.47
C ALA A 76 -23.06 -19.45 5.48
N PHE A 77 -23.20 -19.94 6.71
CA PHE A 77 -22.17 -19.84 7.74
C PHE A 77 -20.88 -20.56 7.34
N LEU A 78 -20.98 -21.81 6.87
CA LEU A 78 -19.82 -22.61 6.45
C LEU A 78 -19.11 -22.00 5.24
N VAL A 79 -19.86 -21.55 4.23
CA VAL A 79 -19.28 -20.86 3.06
C VAL A 79 -18.52 -19.62 3.50
N THR A 80 -19.14 -18.77 4.31
CA THR A 80 -18.49 -17.54 4.82
C THR A 80 -17.23 -17.86 5.63
N LEU A 81 -17.30 -18.86 6.50
CA LEU A 81 -16.16 -19.30 7.33
C LEU A 81 -15.01 -19.82 6.47
N ILE A 82 -15.29 -20.67 5.48
CA ILE A 82 -14.26 -21.24 4.58
C ILE A 82 -13.60 -20.14 3.76
N PHE A 83 -14.38 -19.27 3.10
CA PHE A 83 -13.82 -18.18 2.30
C PHE A 83 -12.96 -17.23 3.14
N GLY A 84 -13.39 -16.92 4.36
CA GLY A 84 -12.65 -16.03 5.26
C GLY A 84 -11.38 -16.68 5.82
N LEU A 85 -11.47 -17.91 6.30
CA LEU A 85 -10.36 -18.63 6.92
C LEU A 85 -9.25 -18.94 5.92
N PHE A 86 -9.61 -19.33 4.70
CA PHE A 86 -8.67 -19.66 3.63
C PHE A 86 -8.35 -18.46 2.71
N LYS A 87 -8.89 -17.27 3.00
CA LYS A 87 -8.69 -16.03 2.22
C LYS A 87 -8.91 -16.23 0.71
N ILE A 88 -9.89 -17.02 0.34
CA ILE A 88 -10.15 -17.41 -1.06
C ILE A 88 -10.49 -16.15 -1.87
N GLY A 89 -9.79 -15.92 -2.98
CA GLY A 89 -9.99 -14.76 -3.85
C GLY A 89 -9.34 -13.46 -3.37
N SER A 90 -8.55 -13.50 -2.29
CA SER A 90 -7.71 -12.36 -1.92
C SER A 90 -6.46 -12.31 -2.82
N PRO A 91 -6.18 -11.19 -3.52
CA PRO A 91 -4.90 -11.04 -4.22
C PRO A 91 -3.76 -11.07 -3.19
N PRO A 92 -2.55 -11.55 -3.55
CA PRO A 92 -1.40 -11.55 -2.65
C PRO A 92 -1.11 -10.15 -2.11
N ARG A 93 -0.43 -10.07 -0.97
CA ARG A 93 -0.04 -8.77 -0.41
C ARG A 93 1.08 -8.17 -1.27
N SER A 94 0.92 -6.94 -1.75
CA SER A 94 1.92 -6.29 -2.63
C SER A 94 3.31 -6.17 -2.02
N ASN A 95 3.42 -6.04 -0.69
CA ASN A 95 4.70 -5.99 0.01
C ASN A 95 5.36 -7.38 0.23
N VAL A 96 4.72 -8.46 -0.23
CA VAL A 96 5.31 -9.80 -0.32
C VAL A 96 5.32 -10.32 -1.76
N GLU A 97 4.98 -9.45 -2.73
CA GLU A 97 5.10 -9.70 -4.15
C GLU A 97 6.51 -9.33 -4.58
N PHE A 98 7.33 -10.34 -4.83
CA PHE A 98 8.66 -10.16 -5.36
C PHE A 98 8.61 -10.06 -6.88
N TYR A 99 7.97 -9.01 -7.38
CA TYR A 99 7.85 -8.80 -8.81
C TYR A 99 9.21 -8.59 -9.48
N GLY A 100 9.33 -9.15 -10.67
CA GLY A 100 10.57 -9.26 -11.41
C GLY A 100 11.46 -10.41 -10.94
N GLU A 101 11.16 -11.10 -9.83
CA GLU A 101 12.02 -12.14 -9.27
C GLU A 101 11.49 -13.56 -9.50
N THR A 102 12.40 -14.49 -9.73
CA THR A 102 12.14 -15.94 -9.77
C THR A 102 12.84 -16.62 -8.61
N PHE A 103 12.17 -17.59 -7.97
CA PHE A 103 12.66 -18.27 -6.77
C PHE A 103 12.93 -19.74 -7.02
N VAL A 104 13.98 -20.25 -6.38
CA VAL A 104 14.25 -21.68 -6.22
C VAL A 104 14.54 -21.99 -4.76
N SER A 105 14.23 -23.21 -4.33
CA SER A 105 14.57 -23.65 -2.98
C SER A 105 16.09 -23.75 -2.86
N TYR A 106 16.66 -23.13 -1.84
CA TYR A 106 18.09 -23.17 -1.58
C TYR A 106 18.34 -23.16 -0.07
N PRO A 107 18.98 -24.19 0.49
CA PRO A 107 19.23 -24.26 1.93
C PRO A 107 20.28 -23.24 2.33
N LEU A 108 20.16 -22.70 3.55
CA LEU A 108 21.09 -21.69 4.06
C LEU A 108 22.51 -22.24 4.19
N GLU A 109 22.63 -23.52 4.53
CA GLU A 109 23.91 -24.23 4.72
C GLU A 109 24.72 -24.37 3.42
N ALA A 110 24.08 -24.20 2.26
CA ALA A 110 24.74 -24.23 0.95
C ALA A 110 25.18 -22.82 0.47
N MET A 111 24.90 -21.76 1.24
CA MET A 111 25.36 -20.41 0.91
C MET A 111 26.85 -20.22 1.26
N PRO A 112 27.56 -19.30 0.58
CA PRO A 112 28.95 -18.97 0.92
C PRO A 112 29.07 -18.40 2.34
N GLU A 113 30.18 -18.70 3.00
CA GLU A 113 30.53 -18.16 4.31
C GLU A 113 31.52 -16.99 4.18
N PHE A 114 31.26 -15.92 4.93
CA PHE A 114 32.13 -14.75 5.01
C PHE A 114 32.65 -14.60 6.43
N ARG A 115 33.98 -14.54 6.57
CA ARG A 115 34.67 -14.53 7.87
C ARG A 115 35.38 -13.21 8.08
N ILE A 116 35.21 -12.61 9.25
CA ILE A 116 35.98 -11.45 9.71
C ILE A 116 36.44 -11.68 11.14
N ALA A 117 37.60 -11.11 11.51
CA ALA A 117 38.07 -11.17 12.89
C ALA A 117 37.12 -10.40 13.83
N GLY A 118 36.93 -10.90 15.05
CA GLY A 118 36.13 -10.26 16.10
C GLY A 118 35.12 -11.19 16.76
N GLU A 119 34.54 -10.74 17.87
CA GLU A 119 33.54 -11.47 18.67
C GLU A 119 32.21 -10.72 18.68
N LEU A 120 31.12 -11.43 18.97
CA LEU A 120 29.82 -10.81 19.19
C LEU A 120 29.88 -9.97 20.46
N PRO A 121 29.52 -8.68 20.39
CA PRO A 121 29.65 -7.84 21.56
C PRO A 121 28.60 -8.23 22.60
N HIS A 122 29.05 -8.37 23.84
CA HIS A 122 28.15 -8.59 24.97
C HIS A 122 27.34 -7.32 25.28
N ARG A 123 26.03 -7.50 25.48
CA ARG A 123 25.08 -6.45 25.87
C ARG A 123 24.68 -6.63 27.33
N GLU A 124 24.62 -5.54 28.08
CA GLU A 124 24.21 -5.55 29.50
C GLU A 124 22.73 -5.92 29.70
N ASP A 125 21.89 -5.73 28.68
CA ASP A 125 20.45 -6.03 28.74
C ASP A 125 20.11 -7.47 28.28
N ASP A 126 21.11 -8.32 28.06
CA ASP A 126 21.00 -9.71 27.59
C ASP A 126 20.06 -9.88 26.38
N LYS A 127 19.86 -8.81 25.59
CA LYS A 127 19.00 -8.90 24.40
C LYS A 127 19.65 -9.82 23.38
N PRO A 128 18.87 -10.77 22.82
CA PRO A 128 19.40 -11.66 21.81
C PRO A 128 19.72 -10.89 20.52
N ILE A 129 20.62 -11.46 19.73
CA ILE A 129 20.93 -11.00 18.36
C ILE A 129 19.61 -10.83 17.58
N PRO A 130 19.51 -9.80 16.71
CA PRO A 130 18.32 -9.54 15.91
C PRO A 130 17.82 -10.79 15.20
N ALA A 131 16.51 -10.98 15.20
CA ALA A 131 15.88 -12.16 14.59
C ALA A 131 16.20 -12.29 13.10
N SER A 132 16.46 -11.17 12.42
CA SER A 132 16.79 -11.09 11.00
C SER A 132 18.11 -11.76 10.61
N VAL A 133 19.07 -11.89 11.55
CA VAL A 133 20.42 -12.43 11.29
C VAL A 133 20.77 -13.63 12.15
N ARG A 134 19.92 -13.99 13.12
CA ARG A 134 20.17 -15.03 14.12
C ARG A 134 20.56 -16.40 13.53
N THR A 135 20.05 -16.74 12.35
CA THR A 135 20.36 -18.02 11.69
C THR A 135 21.62 -17.96 10.83
N GLN A 136 22.07 -16.75 10.46
CA GLN A 136 23.14 -16.50 9.50
C GLN A 136 24.44 -16.02 10.14
N LEU A 137 24.38 -15.37 11.30
CA LEU A 137 25.55 -14.88 12.03
C LEU A 137 25.91 -15.83 13.16
N ARG A 138 27.19 -16.25 13.20
CA ARG A 138 27.74 -17.12 14.24
C ARG A 138 29.13 -16.62 14.63
N GLU A 139 29.58 -17.00 15.81
CA GLU A 139 30.93 -16.76 16.29
C GLU A 139 31.65 -18.09 16.49
N GLU A 140 32.87 -18.20 15.97
CA GLU A 140 33.71 -19.38 16.11
C GLU A 140 35.18 -18.95 16.19
N ASN A 141 35.92 -19.40 17.20
CA ASN A 141 37.36 -19.17 17.37
C ASN A 141 37.79 -17.68 17.29
N GLY A 142 36.97 -16.74 17.76
CA GLY A 142 37.27 -15.30 17.73
C GLY A 142 37.06 -14.65 16.34
N GLU A 143 36.33 -15.34 15.45
CA GLU A 143 35.87 -14.81 14.16
C GLU A 143 34.34 -14.76 14.11
N LEU A 144 33.82 -13.72 13.45
CA LEU A 144 32.41 -13.63 13.06
C LEU A 144 32.24 -14.24 11.68
N ILE A 145 31.31 -15.18 11.59
CA ILE A 145 30.95 -15.88 10.37
C ILE A 145 29.55 -15.46 9.97
N PHE A 146 29.39 -14.91 8.77
CA PHE A 146 28.10 -14.63 8.16
C PHE A 146 27.86 -15.56 6.97
N ILE A 147 26.72 -16.25 6.97
CA ILE A 147 26.36 -17.22 5.93
C ILE A 147 25.38 -16.57 4.95
N GLY A 148 25.79 -16.49 3.68
CA GLY A 148 25.05 -15.89 2.57
C GLY A 148 25.24 -14.39 2.40
N TRP A 149 24.42 -13.77 1.56
CA TRP A 149 24.56 -12.35 1.24
C TRP A 149 23.73 -11.47 2.17
N MET A 150 24.37 -10.52 2.84
CA MET A 150 23.71 -9.67 3.84
C MET A 150 22.82 -8.63 3.17
N SER A 151 21.58 -8.51 3.65
CA SER A 151 20.65 -7.48 3.18
C SER A 151 20.91 -6.13 3.88
N ARG A 152 20.42 -5.03 3.28
CA ARG A 152 20.50 -3.69 3.89
C ARG A 152 19.76 -3.60 5.22
N ASP A 153 18.63 -4.30 5.36
CA ASP A 153 17.85 -4.35 6.61
C ASP A 153 18.65 -5.08 7.70
N GLN A 154 19.29 -6.20 7.36
CA GLN A 154 20.16 -6.94 8.27
C GLN A 154 21.37 -6.11 8.71
N LYS A 155 21.98 -5.35 7.79
CA LYS A 155 23.03 -4.38 8.13
C LYS A 155 22.49 -3.36 9.14
N SER A 156 21.33 -2.75 8.87
CA SER A 156 20.72 -1.76 9.77
C SER A 156 20.43 -2.33 11.16
N ASP A 157 19.90 -3.55 11.23
CA ASP A 157 19.62 -4.24 12.50
C ASP A 157 20.89 -4.53 13.29
N LEU A 158 21.96 -4.97 12.63
CA LEU A 158 23.26 -5.20 13.26
C LEU A 158 23.92 -3.90 13.71
N LEU A 159 23.83 -2.81 12.93
CA LEU A 159 24.34 -1.49 13.35
C LEU A 159 23.66 -0.97 14.63
N LYS A 160 22.36 -1.24 14.79
CA LYS A 160 21.57 -0.90 16.00
C LYS A 160 21.78 -1.87 17.16
N TYR A 161 22.37 -3.04 16.90
CA TYR A 161 22.67 -4.02 17.94
C TYR A 161 23.74 -3.50 18.92
N ARG A 162 24.64 -2.61 18.49
CA ARG A 162 25.51 -1.88 19.42
C ARG A 162 26.06 -0.61 18.80
N GLU A 163 26.00 0.48 19.54
CA GLU A 163 26.45 1.81 19.07
C GLU A 163 27.93 2.06 19.40
N THR A 164 28.79 1.07 19.13
CA THR A 164 30.25 1.23 19.23
C THR A 164 30.87 1.21 17.85
N LEU A 165 31.75 2.17 17.55
CA LEU A 165 32.38 2.33 16.23
C LEU A 165 33.12 1.07 15.75
N ASP A 166 33.81 0.36 16.64
CA ASP A 166 34.48 -0.91 16.32
C ASP A 166 33.50 -1.96 15.78
N TRP A 167 32.36 -2.15 16.46
CA TRP A 167 31.31 -3.07 16.01
C TRP A 167 30.67 -2.61 14.71
N GLN A 168 30.33 -1.33 14.60
CA GLN A 168 29.67 -0.80 13.41
C GLN A 168 30.58 -0.92 12.18
N CYS A 169 31.89 -0.65 12.33
CA CYS A 169 32.88 -0.85 11.27
C CYS A 169 32.99 -2.33 10.86
N ARG A 170 32.99 -3.27 11.83
CA ARG A 170 32.96 -4.70 11.53
C ARG A 170 31.72 -5.10 10.73
N VAL A 171 30.55 -4.60 11.11
CA VAL A 171 29.29 -4.85 10.38
C VAL A 171 29.37 -4.30 8.95
N GLU A 172 29.91 -3.10 8.75
CA GLU A 172 30.10 -2.52 7.41
C GLU A 172 31.08 -3.32 6.55
N THR A 173 32.19 -3.77 7.15
CA THR A 173 33.19 -4.64 6.50
C THR A 173 32.56 -5.96 6.09
N LEU A 174 31.83 -6.62 7.00
CA LEU A 174 31.14 -7.88 6.74
C LEU A 174 30.04 -7.73 5.69
N PHE A 175 29.28 -6.62 5.74
CA PHE A 175 28.29 -6.31 4.73
C PHE A 175 28.93 -6.22 3.35
N THR A 176 30.03 -5.48 3.23
CA THR A 176 30.76 -5.28 1.96
C THR A 176 31.33 -6.60 1.42
N ALA A 177 31.95 -7.40 2.30
CA ALA A 177 32.51 -8.71 1.93
C ALA A 177 31.43 -9.70 1.48
N SER A 178 30.23 -9.62 2.05
CA SER A 178 29.11 -10.52 1.74
C SER A 178 28.25 -10.08 0.56
N GLN A 179 28.61 -9.03 -0.18
CA GLN A 179 27.85 -8.64 -1.38
C GLN A 179 28.25 -9.50 -2.60
N PRO A 180 27.28 -9.94 -3.43
CA PRO A 180 27.59 -10.61 -4.69
C PRO A 180 28.04 -9.56 -5.71
N SER A 181 29.35 -9.32 -5.80
CA SER A 181 29.95 -8.21 -6.56
C SER A 181 29.51 -8.10 -8.04
N LEU A 182 29.30 -9.23 -8.73
CA LEU A 182 28.89 -9.25 -10.15
C LEU A 182 27.37 -9.12 -10.35
N LEU A 183 26.57 -9.51 -9.36
CA LEU A 183 25.11 -9.67 -9.49
C LEU A 183 24.31 -8.97 -8.37
N GLN A 184 24.87 -7.94 -7.74
CA GLN A 184 24.35 -7.32 -6.52
C GLN A 184 22.88 -6.91 -6.58
N ASP A 185 22.43 -6.34 -7.70
CA ASP A 185 21.05 -5.88 -7.88
C ASP A 185 20.13 -6.92 -8.52
N ARG A 186 20.67 -8.12 -8.80
CA ARG A 186 20.00 -9.17 -9.56
C ARG A 186 19.77 -10.42 -8.72
N VAL A 187 20.67 -10.77 -7.82
CA VAL A 187 20.57 -12.00 -7.04
C VAL A 187 20.37 -11.70 -5.56
N ARG A 188 19.46 -12.43 -4.92
CA ARG A 188 19.17 -12.27 -3.49
C ARG A 188 18.89 -13.61 -2.84
N PHE A 189 19.28 -13.75 -1.58
CA PHE A 189 18.91 -14.89 -0.77
C PHE A 189 17.91 -14.47 0.31
N TYR A 190 16.84 -15.25 0.45
CA TYR A 190 15.79 -15.02 1.44
C TYR A 190 15.87 -16.09 2.53
N PRO A 191 16.52 -15.82 3.68
CA PRO A 191 16.79 -16.82 4.72
C PRO A 191 15.50 -17.36 5.35
N ALA A 192 14.54 -16.49 5.65
CA ALA A 192 13.23 -16.86 6.19
C ALA A 192 12.39 -17.74 5.24
N HIS A 193 12.82 -17.86 3.99
CA HIS A 193 12.13 -18.63 2.96
C HIS A 193 13.01 -19.75 2.37
N THR A 194 14.25 -19.91 2.85
CA THR A 194 15.24 -20.86 2.29
C THR A 194 15.20 -20.86 0.76
N SER A 195 15.33 -19.66 0.17
CA SER A 195 15.17 -19.49 -1.27
C SER A 195 16.22 -18.55 -1.84
N LEU A 196 16.79 -18.97 -2.96
CA LEU A 196 17.58 -18.13 -3.85
C LEU A 196 16.65 -17.48 -4.86
N ALA A 197 16.85 -16.19 -5.10
CA ALA A 197 16.03 -15.38 -5.99
C ALA A 197 16.88 -14.68 -7.03
N PHE A 198 16.35 -14.53 -8.24
CA PHE A 198 16.99 -13.78 -9.32
C PHE A 198 16.01 -12.84 -10.02
N LYS A 199 16.40 -11.58 -10.23
CA LYS A 199 15.62 -10.51 -10.86
C LYS A 199 15.84 -10.45 -12.37
N GLY A 200 14.79 -10.77 -13.12
CA GLY A 200 14.77 -10.79 -14.58
C GLY A 200 15.24 -12.13 -15.17
N VAL A 201 15.74 -12.10 -16.41
CA VAL A 201 16.20 -13.29 -17.13
C VAL A 201 17.64 -13.62 -16.78
N LEU A 202 17.90 -14.88 -16.38
CA LEU A 202 19.24 -15.41 -16.18
C LEU A 202 19.84 -15.83 -17.54
N THR A 203 20.62 -14.93 -18.15
CA THR A 203 21.37 -15.21 -19.39
C THR A 203 22.49 -16.22 -19.14
N GLU A 204 23.05 -16.82 -20.19
CA GLU A 204 24.16 -17.79 -20.05
C GLU A 204 25.39 -17.16 -19.39
N GLU A 205 25.69 -15.90 -19.71
CA GLU A 205 26.77 -15.12 -19.08
C GLU A 205 26.54 -14.97 -17.57
N ARG A 206 25.35 -14.49 -17.16
CA ARG A 206 25.00 -14.30 -15.75
C ARG A 206 24.87 -15.62 -14.98
N GLU A 207 24.48 -16.69 -15.67
CA GLU A 207 24.50 -18.03 -15.11
C GLU A 207 25.93 -18.46 -14.75
N ALA A 208 26.91 -18.19 -15.64
CA ALA A 208 28.32 -18.44 -15.36
C ALA A 208 28.82 -17.59 -14.18
N GLU A 209 28.43 -16.31 -14.11
CA GLU A 209 28.75 -15.44 -12.97
C GLU A 209 28.17 -15.99 -11.66
N LEU A 210 26.89 -16.39 -11.65
CA LEU A 210 26.24 -16.96 -10.47
C LEU A 210 26.91 -18.26 -9.99
N ARG A 211 27.43 -19.08 -10.92
CA ARG A 211 28.21 -20.29 -10.58
C ARG A 211 29.53 -19.97 -9.88
N THR A 212 30.12 -18.79 -10.08
CA THR A 212 31.35 -18.39 -9.37
C THR A 212 31.08 -17.86 -7.96
N LEU A 213 29.87 -17.33 -7.73
CA LEU A 213 29.47 -16.75 -6.44
C LEU A 213 28.97 -17.78 -5.41
N LEU A 214 28.56 -18.97 -5.86
CA LEU A 214 28.06 -20.04 -5.00
C LEU A 214 29.10 -21.17 -4.87
N PRO A 215 29.13 -21.89 -3.74
CA PRO A 215 30.00 -23.05 -3.58
C PRO A 215 29.75 -24.13 -4.65
N ASP A 216 30.82 -24.76 -5.15
CA ASP A 216 30.73 -25.87 -6.10
C ASP A 216 30.12 -27.11 -5.42
N SER A 217 28.79 -27.20 -5.45
CA SER A 217 28.00 -28.27 -4.86
C SER A 217 26.89 -28.69 -5.82
N GLU A 218 26.45 -29.95 -5.71
CA GLU A 218 25.32 -30.44 -6.52
C GLU A 218 24.04 -29.65 -6.24
N THR A 219 23.83 -29.23 -4.99
CA THR A 219 22.70 -28.35 -4.61
C THR A 219 22.75 -27.01 -5.35
N ALA A 220 23.92 -26.38 -5.44
CA ALA A 220 24.10 -25.13 -6.18
C ALA A 220 23.87 -25.33 -7.69
N LYS A 221 24.41 -26.41 -8.27
CA LYS A 221 24.20 -26.71 -9.70
C LYS A 221 22.73 -26.90 -10.04
N GLN A 222 22.00 -27.68 -9.24
CA GLN A 222 20.57 -27.93 -9.43
C GLN A 222 19.75 -26.65 -9.26
N ALA A 223 20.03 -25.85 -8.23
CA ALA A 223 19.32 -24.60 -7.99
C ALA A 223 19.54 -23.59 -9.14
N ILE A 224 20.78 -23.47 -9.65
CA ILE A 224 21.10 -22.57 -10.77
C ILE A 224 20.41 -23.05 -12.06
N GLU A 225 20.44 -24.35 -12.35
CA GLU A 225 19.77 -24.93 -13.52
C GLU A 225 18.25 -24.74 -13.46
N GLU A 226 17.65 -24.98 -12.30
CA GLU A 226 16.22 -24.74 -12.08
C GLU A 226 15.88 -23.25 -12.23
N LEU A 227 16.72 -22.35 -11.71
CA LEU A 227 16.53 -20.90 -11.82
C LEU A 227 16.66 -20.44 -13.27
N ALA A 228 17.63 -20.96 -14.02
CA ALA A 228 17.80 -20.72 -15.45
C ALA A 228 16.56 -21.19 -16.23
N SER A 229 16.07 -22.39 -15.95
CA SER A 229 14.87 -22.95 -16.59
C SER A 229 13.63 -22.09 -16.33
N ARG A 230 13.40 -21.69 -15.06
CA ARG A 230 12.24 -20.89 -14.66
C ARG A 230 12.28 -19.45 -15.20
N THR A 231 13.44 -18.79 -15.14
CA THR A 231 13.60 -17.40 -15.62
C THR A 231 13.53 -17.27 -17.14
N ARG A 232 13.76 -18.36 -17.89
CA ARG A 232 13.66 -18.40 -19.36
C ARG A 232 12.29 -18.86 -19.86
N GLN A 233 11.32 -19.04 -18.95
CA GLN A 233 9.95 -19.39 -19.35
C GLN A 233 9.32 -18.28 -20.18
N THR A 234 8.60 -18.69 -21.21
CA THR A 234 7.91 -17.76 -22.10
C THR A 234 6.46 -17.61 -21.67
N THR A 235 6.01 -16.37 -21.52
CA THR A 235 4.63 -16.00 -21.22
C THR A 235 4.03 -15.31 -22.42
N THR A 236 2.89 -15.80 -22.90
CA THR A 236 2.16 -15.20 -24.01
C THR A 236 0.76 -14.83 -23.55
N ILE A 237 0.34 -13.60 -23.87
CA ILE A 237 -1.03 -13.14 -23.68
C ILE A 237 -1.66 -12.71 -24.99
N GLN A 238 -3.00 -12.74 -25.04
CA GLN A 238 -3.76 -12.10 -26.10
C GLN A 238 -4.01 -10.63 -25.72
N SER A 239 -3.48 -9.73 -26.55
CA SER A 239 -3.76 -8.30 -26.48
C SER A 239 -5.12 -7.98 -27.11
N SER A 240 -5.79 -7.02 -26.51
CA SER A 240 -7.03 -6.40 -26.99
C SER A 240 -6.78 -5.35 -28.08
N GLY A 241 -5.55 -4.86 -28.21
CA GLY A 241 -5.12 -3.91 -29.24
C GLY A 241 -3.71 -3.40 -28.96
N ILE A 242 -2.81 -3.57 -29.92
CA ILE A 242 -1.44 -3.02 -29.86
C ILE A 242 -1.49 -1.59 -30.40
N PRO A 243 -0.94 -0.58 -29.70
CA PRO A 243 -0.87 0.79 -30.20
C PRO A 243 -0.16 0.85 -31.56
N GLU A 244 -0.66 1.65 -32.50
CA GLU A 244 -0.06 1.78 -33.83
C GLU A 244 1.38 2.33 -33.80
N SER A 245 1.66 3.19 -32.81
CA SER A 245 2.98 3.78 -32.57
C SER A 245 3.90 2.91 -31.70
N PHE A 246 3.48 1.69 -31.35
CA PHE A 246 4.27 0.80 -30.50
C PHE A 246 5.58 0.39 -31.20
N LYS A 247 6.71 0.56 -30.50
CA LYS A 247 8.04 0.21 -31.00
C LYS A 247 8.84 -0.53 -29.94
N ILE A 248 9.34 -1.72 -30.29
CA ILE A 248 10.21 -2.51 -29.44
C ILE A 248 11.68 -2.09 -29.71
N PRO A 249 12.44 -1.64 -28.69
CA PRO A 249 13.87 -1.38 -28.84
C PRO A 249 14.63 -2.61 -29.34
N GLU A 250 15.69 -2.43 -30.12
CA GLU A 250 16.46 -3.56 -30.70
C GLU A 250 16.95 -4.56 -29.64
N GLU A 251 17.44 -4.05 -28.51
CA GLU A 251 17.90 -4.86 -27.37
C GLU A 251 16.79 -5.73 -26.78
N ALA A 252 15.55 -5.21 -26.80
CA ALA A 252 14.39 -5.87 -26.22
C ALA A 252 13.80 -6.98 -27.10
N LYS A 253 14.09 -7.00 -28.41
CA LYS A 253 13.59 -8.02 -29.34
C LYS A 253 14.02 -9.44 -29.00
N THR A 254 15.07 -9.58 -28.18
CA THR A 254 15.57 -10.87 -27.70
C THR A 254 14.61 -11.54 -26.71
N TYR A 255 13.92 -10.76 -25.89
CA TYR A 255 13.04 -11.26 -24.83
C TYR A 255 11.58 -10.79 -24.95
N PHE A 256 11.26 -9.83 -25.81
CA PHE A 256 9.91 -9.33 -26.03
C PHE A 256 9.56 -9.41 -27.52
N LYS A 257 8.42 -10.02 -27.84
CA LYS A 257 7.94 -10.21 -29.21
C LYS A 257 6.46 -9.93 -29.31
N GLU A 258 6.06 -9.40 -30.46
CA GLU A 258 4.66 -9.26 -30.83
C GLU A 258 4.35 -10.02 -32.12
N ASP A 259 3.16 -10.62 -32.19
CA ASP A 259 2.65 -11.30 -33.39
C ASP A 259 1.11 -11.21 -33.42
N GLN A 260 0.55 -10.46 -34.37
CA GLN A 260 -0.90 -10.39 -34.66
C GLN A 260 -1.79 -10.39 -33.39
N ALA A 261 -1.58 -9.40 -32.52
CA ALA A 261 -2.25 -9.21 -31.22
C ALA A 261 -1.87 -10.21 -30.11
N LYS A 262 -0.79 -10.98 -30.26
CA LYS A 262 -0.16 -11.72 -29.17
C LYS A 262 1.10 -11.00 -28.72
N ILE A 263 1.24 -10.87 -27.42
CA ILE A 263 2.45 -10.32 -26.79
C ILE A 263 3.13 -11.47 -26.05
N THR A 264 4.42 -11.66 -26.34
CA THR A 264 5.23 -12.73 -25.79
C THR A 264 6.44 -12.16 -25.08
N LEU A 265 6.65 -12.57 -23.84
CA LEU A 265 7.78 -12.18 -23.00
C LEU A 265 8.55 -13.41 -22.53
N VAL A 266 9.88 -13.34 -22.53
CA VAL A 266 10.76 -14.32 -21.89
C VAL A 266 11.11 -13.82 -20.49
N GLY A 267 10.74 -14.60 -19.47
CA GLY A 267 11.00 -14.34 -18.06
C GLY A 267 10.02 -13.39 -17.38
N PRO A 268 10.25 -13.09 -16.09
CA PRO A 268 9.38 -12.21 -15.32
C PRO A 268 9.53 -10.75 -15.75
N LEU A 269 8.40 -10.06 -15.90
CA LEU A 269 8.39 -8.64 -16.26
C LEU A 269 8.71 -7.76 -15.05
N SER A 270 9.87 -7.10 -15.00
CA SER A 270 10.16 -6.22 -13.87
C SER A 270 9.23 -5.00 -13.84
N PRO A 271 8.93 -4.41 -12.66
CA PRO A 271 8.11 -3.20 -12.57
C PRO A 271 8.67 -2.02 -13.38
N GLU A 272 9.99 -1.91 -13.47
CA GLU A 272 10.66 -0.86 -14.25
C GLU A 272 10.43 -1.09 -15.75
N LEU A 273 10.66 -2.32 -16.24
CA LEU A 273 10.41 -2.66 -17.64
C LEU A 273 8.92 -2.57 -18.01
N GLN A 274 8.02 -2.87 -17.07
CA GLN A 274 6.58 -2.69 -17.25
C GLN A 274 6.26 -1.21 -17.54
N LYS A 275 6.82 -0.28 -16.77
CA LYS A 275 6.64 1.16 -17.00
C LYS A 275 7.19 1.57 -18.36
N GLU A 276 8.39 1.11 -18.71
CA GLU A 276 9.00 1.37 -20.02
C GLU A 276 8.10 0.92 -21.19
N ILE A 277 7.55 -0.29 -21.14
CA ILE A 277 6.65 -0.81 -22.19
C ILE A 277 5.35 0.01 -22.26
N VAL A 278 4.79 0.35 -21.10
CA VAL A 278 3.52 1.09 -21.02
C VAL A 278 3.66 2.51 -21.54
N PHE A 279 4.76 3.19 -21.23
CA PHE A 279 4.89 4.63 -21.42
C PHE A 279 5.83 5.03 -22.56
N ASN A 280 6.95 4.34 -22.71
CA ASN A 280 8.01 4.75 -23.63
C ASN A 280 7.91 3.98 -24.95
N TRP A 281 7.56 2.69 -24.90
CA TRP A 281 7.48 1.87 -26.11
C TRP A 281 6.13 2.03 -26.81
N SER A 282 5.08 2.42 -26.10
CA SER A 282 3.70 2.53 -26.59
C SER A 282 3.44 3.70 -27.53
N GLY A 283 4.35 4.69 -27.56
CA GLY A 283 4.16 5.92 -28.31
C GLY A 283 3.07 6.85 -27.76
N PHE A 284 2.58 6.62 -26.53
CA PHE A 284 1.71 7.58 -25.84
C PHE A 284 2.55 8.69 -25.23
N GLU A 285 2.66 9.79 -25.96
CA GLU A 285 3.50 10.91 -25.58
C GLU A 285 3.01 11.62 -24.30
N PRO A 286 3.93 12.07 -23.44
CA PRO A 286 3.65 13.02 -22.38
C PRO A 286 2.92 14.25 -22.93
N ALA A 287 1.91 14.75 -22.21
CA ALA A 287 1.17 15.94 -22.59
C ALA A 287 1.97 17.19 -22.26
N MET A 288 2.82 17.60 -23.19
CA MET A 288 3.43 18.92 -23.19
C MET A 288 2.36 19.99 -23.49
N PRO A 289 2.59 21.26 -23.10
CA PRO A 289 1.74 22.37 -23.53
C PRO A 289 1.58 22.38 -25.05
N LEU A 290 0.38 22.63 -25.53
CA LEU A 290 0.13 22.78 -26.96
C LEU A 290 0.54 24.20 -27.38
N THR A 291 1.10 24.33 -28.59
CA THR A 291 1.23 25.65 -29.21
C THR A 291 -0.16 26.19 -29.60
N ALA A 292 -0.30 27.50 -29.76
CA ALA A 292 -1.56 28.09 -30.22
C ALA A 292 -2.04 27.51 -31.57
N GLU A 293 -1.11 27.08 -32.43
CA GLU A 293 -1.41 26.42 -33.70
C GLU A 293 -1.97 25.00 -33.47
N GLN A 294 -1.36 24.23 -32.57
CA GLN A 294 -1.84 22.89 -32.19
C GLN A 294 -3.20 22.93 -31.48
N GLU A 295 -3.44 23.93 -30.63
CA GLU A 295 -4.73 24.13 -29.99
C GLU A 295 -5.83 24.40 -31.02
N GLU A 296 -5.56 25.27 -32.00
CA GLU A 296 -6.50 25.57 -33.08
C GLU A 296 -6.73 24.34 -33.98
N GLU A 297 -5.68 23.58 -34.31
CA GLU A 297 -5.80 22.33 -35.06
C GLU A 297 -6.69 21.32 -34.33
N LEU A 298 -6.50 21.13 -33.02
CA LEU A 298 -7.33 20.25 -32.21
C LEU A 298 -8.79 20.75 -32.14
N PHE A 299 -9.00 22.05 -31.97
CA PHE A 299 -10.33 22.65 -31.97
C PHE A 299 -11.06 22.37 -33.29
N VAL A 300 -10.39 22.64 -34.42
CA VAL A 300 -10.90 22.40 -35.77
C VAL A 300 -11.15 20.92 -36.01
N GLN A 301 -10.28 20.03 -35.53
CA GLN A 301 -10.46 18.58 -35.62
C GLN A 301 -11.74 18.12 -34.91
N ILE A 302 -12.00 18.63 -33.70
CA ILE A 302 -13.21 18.30 -32.93
C ILE A 302 -14.46 18.83 -33.63
N GLU A 303 -14.45 20.05 -34.16
CA GLU A 303 -15.61 20.57 -34.90
C GLU A 303 -15.86 19.80 -36.20
N ASN A 304 -14.80 19.50 -36.96
CA ASN A 304 -14.88 18.77 -38.23
C ASN A 304 -15.35 17.32 -38.06
N ALA A 305 -15.06 16.70 -36.92
CA ALA A 305 -15.53 15.35 -36.62
C ALA A 305 -17.07 15.28 -36.50
N GLY A 306 -17.73 16.38 -36.14
CA GLY A 306 -19.17 16.37 -35.91
C GLY A 306 -19.82 17.73 -36.11
N ARG A 307 -20.45 18.24 -35.05
CA ARG A 307 -21.12 19.55 -35.08
C ARG A 307 -20.22 20.61 -34.43
N LYS A 308 -20.42 21.87 -34.80
CA LYS A 308 -19.78 23.00 -34.12
C LYS A 308 -20.03 22.97 -32.62
N LEU A 309 -19.00 23.30 -31.85
CA LEU A 309 -19.11 23.43 -30.41
C LEU A 309 -19.99 24.63 -30.07
N THR A 310 -20.71 24.55 -28.96
CA THR A 310 -21.49 25.70 -28.46
C THR A 310 -20.55 26.82 -27.98
N ASP A 311 -21.09 28.03 -27.82
CA ASP A 311 -20.30 29.17 -27.32
C ASP A 311 -19.70 28.86 -25.93
N GLU A 312 -20.48 28.22 -25.05
CA GLU A 312 -20.00 27.79 -23.72
C GLU A 312 -18.90 26.73 -23.81
N GLN A 313 -19.06 25.73 -24.68
CA GLN A 313 -18.03 24.71 -24.94
C GLN A 313 -16.75 25.31 -25.52
N SER A 314 -16.86 26.31 -26.40
CA SER A 314 -15.72 27.00 -27.00
C SER A 314 -14.94 27.81 -25.96
N VAL A 315 -15.63 28.42 -24.99
CA VAL A 315 -14.98 29.10 -23.85
C VAL A 315 -14.27 28.08 -22.95
N VAL A 316 -14.90 26.94 -22.67
CA VAL A 316 -14.26 25.86 -21.89
C VAL A 316 -13.02 25.33 -22.58
N PHE A 317 -13.06 25.07 -23.89
CA PHE A 317 -11.90 24.61 -24.63
C PHE A 317 -10.72 25.58 -24.49
N LYS A 318 -10.95 26.88 -24.72
CA LYS A 318 -9.91 27.91 -24.64
C LYS A 318 -9.33 28.05 -23.23
N ASN A 319 -10.16 27.90 -22.20
CA ASN A 319 -9.71 28.01 -20.82
C ASN A 319 -9.06 26.72 -20.29
N PHE A 320 -9.27 25.57 -20.95
CA PHE A 320 -8.80 24.28 -20.48
C PHE A 320 -7.27 24.19 -20.50
N PHE A 321 -6.64 24.65 -21.57
CA PHE A 321 -5.18 24.65 -21.72
C PHE A 321 -4.49 25.87 -21.08
N ALA A 322 -5.27 26.88 -20.68
CA ALA A 322 -4.76 28.04 -19.94
C ALA A 322 -4.40 27.74 -18.47
N ALA A 323 -4.69 26.53 -17.96
CA ALA A 323 -4.33 26.11 -16.62
C ALA A 323 -2.81 25.88 -16.50
N GLU A 324 -2.20 26.58 -15.56
CA GLU A 324 -0.78 26.94 -15.50
C GLU A 324 0.21 25.76 -15.55
N TRP A 325 1.04 25.76 -16.60
CA TRP A 325 2.36 25.14 -16.62
C TRP A 325 3.39 26.24 -16.40
N HIS A 326 4.16 26.18 -15.31
CA HIS A 326 5.19 27.18 -14.99
C HIS A 326 6.59 26.60 -15.18
N PRO A 327 7.47 27.25 -15.98
CA PRO A 327 8.88 26.85 -16.13
C PRO A 327 9.62 26.67 -14.80
N ASP A 328 9.22 27.44 -13.79
CA ASP A 328 9.80 27.44 -12.45
C ASP A 328 9.75 26.05 -11.80
N VAL A 329 8.73 25.24 -12.08
CA VAL A 329 8.61 23.89 -11.50
C VAL A 329 9.69 22.97 -12.07
N MET A 330 9.94 23.03 -13.37
CA MET A 330 10.98 22.24 -14.02
C MET A 330 12.38 22.71 -13.60
N VAL A 331 12.58 24.03 -13.53
CA VAL A 331 13.83 24.62 -13.00
C VAL A 331 14.09 24.19 -11.56
N ALA A 332 13.06 24.20 -10.70
CA ALA A 332 13.18 23.77 -9.31
C ALA A 332 13.51 22.27 -9.20
N ALA A 333 12.90 21.42 -10.04
CA ALA A 333 13.20 19.99 -10.09
C ALA A 333 14.67 19.74 -10.47
N ILE A 334 15.16 20.40 -11.52
CA ILE A 334 16.56 20.29 -11.96
C ILE A 334 17.51 20.84 -10.89
N ASN A 335 17.25 22.00 -10.32
CA ASN A 335 18.10 22.54 -9.26
C ASN A 335 18.15 21.64 -8.03
N THR A 336 17.02 21.04 -7.65
CA THR A 336 16.96 20.09 -6.52
C THR A 336 17.81 18.86 -6.80
N ALA A 337 17.80 18.33 -8.02
CA ALA A 337 18.64 17.20 -8.43
C ALA A 337 20.14 17.54 -8.48
N GLY A 338 20.49 18.82 -8.58
CA GLY A 338 21.87 19.33 -8.50
C GLY A 338 22.40 19.49 -7.08
N ILE A 339 21.56 19.30 -6.05
CA ILE A 339 21.98 19.32 -4.66
C ILE A 339 22.44 17.91 -4.28
N PRO A 340 23.74 17.68 -4.03
CA PRO A 340 24.23 16.36 -3.63
C PRO A 340 23.62 15.99 -2.27
N PRO A 341 23.17 14.74 -2.09
CA PRO A 341 22.66 14.30 -0.81
C PRO A 341 23.80 14.30 0.22
N GLN A 342 23.51 14.78 1.42
CA GLN A 342 24.42 14.70 2.57
C GLN A 342 24.70 13.23 2.87
N LYS A 343 25.98 12.86 2.89
CA LYS A 343 26.42 11.49 3.19
C LYS A 343 27.04 11.45 4.58
N GLU A 344 26.55 10.54 5.40
CA GLU A 344 27.18 10.21 6.67
C GLU A 344 28.48 9.42 6.42
N LYS A 345 29.49 9.65 7.27
CA LYS A 345 30.70 8.83 7.27
C LYS A 345 30.36 7.42 7.73
N THR A 346 31.06 6.45 7.16
CA THR A 346 31.04 5.07 7.63
C THR A 346 31.62 4.99 9.04
N ALA A 347 31.19 4.00 9.80
CA ALA A 347 31.75 3.77 11.13
C ALA A 347 33.25 3.44 11.09
N CYS A 348 33.74 2.85 10.00
CA CYS A 348 35.18 2.65 9.79
C CYS A 348 35.95 3.96 9.66
N GLU A 349 35.47 4.92 8.86
CA GLU A 349 36.12 6.24 8.73
C GLU A 349 36.12 6.99 10.08
N LEU A 350 35.01 6.92 10.83
CA LEU A 350 34.93 7.51 12.17
C LEU A 350 35.87 6.84 13.18
N LEU A 351 36.04 5.51 13.07
CA LEU A 351 36.96 4.76 13.91
C LEU A 351 38.42 5.14 13.60
N GLU A 352 38.79 5.31 12.34
CA GLU A 352 40.11 5.78 11.93
C GLU A 352 40.40 7.18 12.47
N GLU A 353 39.44 8.10 12.39
CA GLU A 353 39.57 9.45 12.98
C GLU A 353 39.76 9.40 14.50
N GLN A 354 39.01 8.55 15.18
CA GLN A 354 39.15 8.33 16.62
C GLN A 354 40.54 7.79 16.96
N GLN A 355 41.05 6.81 16.21
CA GLN A 355 42.37 6.22 16.40
C GLN A 355 43.51 7.19 16.05
N ALA A 356 43.29 8.10 15.11
CA ALA A 356 44.19 9.19 14.77
C ALA A 356 44.23 10.31 15.84
N GLY A 357 43.42 10.21 16.90
CA GLY A 357 43.42 11.13 18.03
C GLY A 357 42.49 12.34 17.87
N ALA A 358 41.48 12.26 16.99
CA ALA A 358 40.47 13.31 16.87
C ALA A 358 39.69 13.48 18.18
N LYS A 359 39.56 14.74 18.65
CA LYS A 359 38.83 15.07 19.90
C LYS A 359 37.32 15.14 19.71
N GLU A 360 36.87 15.41 18.49
CA GLU A 360 35.47 15.52 18.09
C GLU A 360 35.33 14.85 16.73
N LEU A 361 34.41 13.90 16.63
CA LEU A 361 34.17 13.12 15.42
C LEU A 361 33.19 13.85 14.52
N VAL A 362 33.58 14.09 13.27
CA VAL A 362 32.71 14.72 12.29
C VAL A 362 31.91 13.62 11.61
N LEU A 363 30.60 13.55 11.90
CA LEU A 363 29.72 12.47 11.46
C LEU A 363 29.40 12.48 9.95
N GLU A 364 29.64 13.61 9.30
CA GLU A 364 29.22 13.84 7.92
C GLU A 364 30.42 14.06 7.02
N LEU A 365 30.34 13.55 5.79
CA LEU A 365 31.28 13.91 4.75
C LEU A 365 31.02 15.37 4.34
N PRO A 366 32.09 16.15 4.00
CA PRO A 366 31.91 17.48 3.47
C PRO A 366 31.01 17.41 2.23
N THR A 367 29.90 18.16 2.28
CA THR A 367 28.93 18.17 1.18
C THR A 367 29.55 18.92 0.00
N PRO A 368 29.62 18.32 -1.20
CA PRO A 368 30.09 19.04 -2.38
C PRO A 368 29.21 20.27 -2.62
N GLU A 369 29.77 21.32 -3.26
CA GLU A 369 28.97 22.49 -3.60
C GLU A 369 27.82 22.11 -4.55
N PRO A 370 26.61 22.66 -4.34
CA PRO A 370 25.47 22.34 -5.18
C PRO A 370 25.65 22.93 -6.59
N THR A 371 25.33 22.13 -7.61
CA THR A 371 25.33 22.59 -9.00
C THR A 371 23.96 23.16 -9.34
N LEU A 372 23.83 24.49 -9.39
CA LEU A 372 22.59 25.17 -9.76
C LEU A 372 22.62 25.62 -11.22
N LEU A 373 21.46 25.63 -11.86
CA LEU A 373 21.30 26.16 -13.21
C LEU A 373 21.65 27.65 -13.25
N ASN A 374 22.48 28.01 -14.22
CA ASN A 374 22.83 29.40 -14.48
C ASN A 374 21.69 30.13 -15.24
N PRO A 375 21.73 31.48 -15.34
CA PRO A 375 20.66 32.23 -16.00
C PRO A 375 20.40 31.85 -17.46
N GLU A 376 21.41 31.42 -18.22
CA GLU A 376 21.24 31.00 -19.62
C GLU A 376 20.61 29.61 -19.71
N GLN A 377 21.00 28.69 -18.82
CA GLN A 377 20.35 27.38 -18.68
C GLN A 377 18.88 27.53 -18.26
N ILE A 378 18.57 28.43 -17.32
CA ILE A 378 17.19 28.73 -16.91
C ILE A 378 16.40 29.25 -18.12
N ARG A 379 16.96 30.15 -18.93
CA ARG A 379 16.31 30.61 -20.16
C ARG A 379 16.06 29.49 -21.17
N ALA A 380 16.99 28.56 -21.33
CA ALA A 380 16.82 27.41 -22.21
C ALA A 380 15.66 26.52 -21.74
N VAL A 381 15.57 26.22 -20.44
CA VAL A 381 14.43 25.48 -19.86
C VAL A 381 13.12 26.26 -20.06
N THR A 382 13.10 27.56 -19.78
CA THR A 382 11.92 28.41 -19.98
C THR A 382 11.45 28.44 -21.43
N ARG A 383 12.37 28.50 -22.39
CA ARG A 383 12.04 28.44 -23.81
C ARG A 383 11.49 27.06 -24.18
N PHE A 384 12.12 25.97 -23.74
CA PHE A 384 11.62 24.62 -23.99
C PHE A 384 10.18 24.43 -23.48
N VAL A 385 9.88 25.00 -22.30
CA VAL A 385 8.55 24.92 -21.69
C VAL A 385 7.51 25.76 -22.43
N ASN A 386 7.86 26.99 -22.84
CA ASN A 386 6.92 27.93 -23.44
C ASN A 386 6.78 27.78 -24.97
N GLU A 387 7.81 27.24 -25.63
CA GLU A 387 7.89 27.05 -27.08
C GLU A 387 8.27 25.59 -27.38
N PRO A 388 7.32 24.65 -27.24
CA PRO A 388 7.57 23.22 -27.43
C PRO A 388 7.82 22.90 -28.91
N GLY A 389 9.09 22.96 -29.31
CA GLY A 389 9.58 22.54 -30.63
C GLY A 389 10.94 21.84 -30.59
N GLN A 390 11.58 21.80 -29.42
CA GLN A 390 12.85 21.13 -29.16
C GLN A 390 12.57 19.78 -28.47
N THR A 391 13.36 18.76 -28.79
CA THR A 391 13.29 17.45 -28.12
C THR A 391 13.98 17.48 -26.75
N VAL A 392 13.64 16.54 -25.87
CA VAL A 392 14.29 16.41 -24.55
C VAL A 392 15.81 16.22 -24.68
N GLU A 393 16.27 15.45 -25.66
CA GLU A 393 17.70 15.22 -25.90
C GLU A 393 18.42 16.47 -26.41
N GLU A 394 17.76 17.27 -27.26
CA GLU A 394 18.29 18.57 -27.68
C GLU A 394 18.39 19.53 -26.49
N LEU A 395 17.41 19.54 -25.59
CA LEU A 395 17.47 20.34 -24.36
C LEU A 395 18.64 19.90 -23.48
N LYS A 396 18.80 18.60 -23.22
CA LYS A 396 19.93 18.07 -22.43
C LYS A 396 21.28 18.45 -23.02
N THR A 397 21.40 18.36 -24.35
CA THR A 397 22.61 18.75 -25.09
C THR A 397 22.88 20.24 -24.95
N GLU A 398 21.85 21.07 -25.11
CA GLU A 398 21.97 22.51 -24.95
C GLU A 398 22.38 22.90 -23.52
N LEU A 399 21.72 22.35 -22.50
CA LEU A 399 22.04 22.63 -21.09
C LEU A 399 23.49 22.26 -20.74
N SER A 400 23.98 21.15 -21.29
CA SER A 400 25.38 20.71 -21.14
C SER A 400 26.37 21.63 -21.85
N SER A 401 25.95 22.32 -22.91
CA SER A 401 26.78 23.30 -23.62
C SER A 401 26.81 24.67 -22.94
N LEU A 402 25.76 25.02 -22.20
CA LEU A 402 25.58 26.32 -21.55
C LEU A 402 26.22 26.42 -20.16
N GLY A 403 26.68 25.31 -19.58
CA GLY A 403 27.33 25.30 -18.27
C GLY A 403 27.50 23.89 -17.69
N GLU A 404 28.02 23.83 -16.47
CA GLU A 404 28.08 22.58 -15.71
C GLU A 404 26.67 22.07 -15.39
N ILE A 405 26.45 20.78 -15.58
CA ILE A 405 25.21 20.08 -15.26
C ILE A 405 25.54 18.64 -14.88
N THR A 406 24.90 18.13 -13.83
CA THR A 406 25.16 16.79 -13.30
C THR A 406 24.33 15.72 -13.99
N ALA A 407 24.76 14.45 -13.93
CA ALA A 407 23.97 13.33 -14.44
C ALA A 407 22.60 13.18 -13.75
N ALA A 408 22.53 13.50 -12.45
CA ALA A 408 21.28 13.52 -11.70
C ALA A 408 20.31 14.59 -12.22
N GLN A 409 20.83 15.77 -12.57
CA GLN A 409 20.07 16.84 -13.19
C GLN A 409 19.51 16.43 -14.56
N LEU A 410 20.33 15.83 -15.42
CA LEU A 410 19.88 15.33 -16.71
C LEU A 410 18.82 14.24 -16.58
N ALA A 411 18.98 13.31 -15.62
CA ALA A 411 17.99 12.26 -15.35
C ALA A 411 16.68 12.83 -14.78
N SER A 412 16.75 13.90 -13.98
CA SER A 412 15.55 14.56 -13.42
C SER A 412 14.65 15.15 -14.50
N ILE A 413 15.22 15.53 -15.66
CA ILE A 413 14.44 15.99 -16.82
C ILE A 413 13.57 14.84 -17.35
N ASP A 414 14.15 13.65 -17.54
CA ASP A 414 13.39 12.47 -17.96
C ASP A 414 12.32 12.10 -16.95
N GLU A 415 12.65 12.13 -15.67
CA GLU A 415 11.69 11.81 -14.60
C GLU A 415 10.53 12.80 -14.58
N PHE A 416 10.83 14.09 -14.71
CA PHE A 416 9.83 15.15 -14.78
C PHE A 416 8.88 14.93 -15.97
N ILE A 417 9.42 14.72 -17.17
CA ILE A 417 8.65 14.50 -18.39
C ILE A 417 7.84 13.20 -18.33
N ASN A 418 8.41 12.12 -17.80
CA ASN A 418 7.72 10.84 -17.66
C ASN A 418 6.60 10.87 -16.61
N GLY A 419 6.70 11.78 -15.63
CA GLY A 419 5.69 12.02 -14.60
C GLY A 419 4.45 12.79 -15.10
N LEU A 420 4.50 13.36 -16.30
CA LEU A 420 3.38 14.11 -16.88
C LEU A 420 2.20 13.20 -17.26
N PRO A 421 0.96 13.74 -17.24
CA PRO A 421 -0.18 13.04 -17.85
C PRO A 421 0.10 12.79 -19.33
N ARG A 422 -0.52 11.75 -19.92
CA ARG A 422 -0.37 11.49 -21.35
C ARG A 422 -1.37 12.29 -22.15
N HIS A 423 -1.05 12.62 -23.41
CA HIS A 423 -1.95 13.38 -24.29
C HIS A 423 -3.36 12.75 -24.35
N ALA A 424 -3.43 11.42 -24.37
CA ALA A 424 -4.66 10.66 -24.30
C ALA A 424 -5.50 10.98 -23.04
N ASP A 425 -4.87 11.09 -21.87
CA ASP A 425 -5.54 11.40 -20.61
C ASP A 425 -6.05 12.85 -20.58
N VAL A 426 -5.29 13.77 -21.19
CA VAL A 426 -5.69 15.19 -21.35
C VAL A 426 -6.89 15.34 -22.28
N LEU A 427 -6.93 14.65 -23.42
CA LEU A 427 -8.10 14.64 -24.32
C LEU A 427 -9.36 14.11 -23.63
N LYS A 428 -9.23 13.04 -22.83
CA LYS A 428 -10.33 12.52 -22.03
C LYS A 428 -10.82 13.56 -21.02
N ALA A 429 -9.92 14.25 -20.33
CA ALA A 429 -10.28 15.30 -19.38
C ALA A 429 -11.00 16.46 -20.07
N LEU A 430 -10.49 16.93 -21.22
CA LEU A 430 -11.14 17.93 -22.06
C LEU A 430 -12.56 17.47 -22.47
N GLY A 431 -12.69 16.23 -22.96
CA GLY A 431 -13.99 15.68 -23.35
C GLY A 431 -15.00 15.62 -22.21
N LEU A 432 -14.55 15.35 -20.98
CA LEU A 432 -15.43 15.40 -19.80
C LEU A 432 -15.90 16.82 -19.49
N GLU A 433 -15.04 17.83 -19.59
CA GLU A 433 -15.43 19.23 -19.38
C GLU A 433 -16.39 19.72 -20.47
N LEU A 434 -16.15 19.34 -21.74
CA LEU A 434 -17.05 19.66 -22.85
C LEU A 434 -18.43 18.98 -22.70
N LEU A 435 -18.49 17.77 -22.13
CA LEU A 435 -19.76 17.07 -21.87
C LEU A 435 -20.56 17.68 -20.72
N ARG A 436 -19.88 18.30 -19.74
CA ARG A 436 -20.56 18.99 -18.63
C ARG A 436 -21.30 20.23 -19.10
N THR A 437 -20.79 20.90 -20.12
CA THR A 437 -21.40 22.11 -20.70
C THR A 437 -22.38 21.82 -21.83
N GLY A 438 -22.17 20.76 -22.62
CA GLY A 438 -23.11 20.42 -23.68
C GLY A 438 -22.92 19.03 -24.30
N PRO A 439 -23.86 18.56 -25.14
CA PRO A 439 -23.75 17.26 -25.78
C PRO A 439 -22.61 17.22 -26.81
N LEU A 440 -21.96 16.07 -26.95
CA LEU A 440 -21.00 15.77 -28.02
C LEU A 440 -21.56 14.68 -28.95
N THR A 441 -21.27 14.79 -30.25
CA THR A 441 -21.61 13.75 -31.24
C THR A 441 -20.82 12.45 -30.97
N PRO A 442 -21.29 11.29 -31.48
CA PRO A 442 -20.52 10.05 -31.41
C PRO A 442 -19.08 10.18 -31.93
N GLU A 443 -18.90 10.85 -33.06
CA GLU A 443 -17.61 11.04 -33.74
C GLU A 443 -16.66 11.94 -32.93
N GLN A 444 -17.19 13.02 -32.34
CA GLN A 444 -16.42 13.86 -31.40
C GLN A 444 -15.98 13.10 -30.15
N ARG A 445 -16.86 12.23 -29.63
CA ARG A 445 -16.51 11.37 -28.49
C ARG A 445 -15.42 10.36 -28.86
N GLU A 446 -15.42 9.86 -30.10
CA GLU A 446 -14.34 8.99 -30.58
C GLU A 446 -13.00 9.73 -30.56
N VAL A 447 -12.90 10.94 -31.13
CA VAL A 447 -11.67 11.75 -31.09
C VAL A 447 -11.17 11.99 -29.66
N LEU A 448 -12.06 12.33 -28.73
CA LEU A 448 -11.69 12.74 -27.38
C LEU A 448 -11.42 11.57 -26.41
N PHE A 449 -12.14 10.46 -26.55
CA PHE A 449 -12.09 9.36 -25.58
C PHE A 449 -11.37 8.10 -26.09
N GLN A 450 -11.33 7.87 -27.40
CA GLN A 450 -10.72 6.66 -27.96
C GLN A 450 -9.22 6.55 -27.63
N PRO A 451 -8.40 7.62 -27.69
CA PRO A 451 -6.99 7.52 -27.30
C PRO A 451 -6.80 7.05 -25.85
N ALA A 452 -7.59 7.57 -24.90
CA ALA A 452 -7.54 7.14 -23.51
C ALA A 452 -8.03 5.71 -23.30
N ALA A 453 -9.05 5.28 -24.07
CA ALA A 453 -9.53 3.91 -24.04
C ALA A 453 -8.47 2.93 -24.54
N THR A 454 -7.79 3.24 -25.65
CA THR A 454 -6.67 2.43 -26.18
C THR A 454 -5.50 2.40 -25.21
N HIS A 455 -5.13 3.54 -24.62
CA HIS A 455 -4.07 3.60 -23.60
C HIS A 455 -4.40 2.76 -22.36
N TYR A 456 -5.65 2.81 -21.89
CA TYR A 456 -6.11 1.99 -20.77
C TYR A 456 -6.13 0.49 -21.11
N ALA A 457 -6.58 0.13 -22.32
CA ALA A 457 -6.55 -1.25 -22.80
C ALA A 457 -5.12 -1.79 -22.86
N TRP A 458 -4.18 -1.00 -23.42
CA TRP A 458 -2.75 -1.33 -23.44
C TRP A 458 -2.17 -1.51 -22.03
N LYS A 459 -2.40 -0.56 -21.13
CA LYS A 459 -2.01 -0.67 -19.71
C LYS A 459 -2.54 -1.94 -19.07
N THR A 460 -3.79 -2.28 -19.34
CA THR A 460 -4.44 -3.49 -18.82
C THR A 460 -3.80 -4.75 -19.40
N ASP A 461 -3.50 -4.78 -20.69
CA ASP A 461 -2.83 -5.90 -21.35
C ASP A 461 -1.43 -6.13 -20.79
N ILE A 462 -0.62 -5.08 -20.68
CA ILE A 462 0.71 -5.18 -20.09
C ILE A 462 0.64 -5.51 -18.58
N GLY A 463 -0.40 -5.04 -17.87
CA GLY A 463 -0.69 -5.49 -16.51
C GLY A 463 -1.03 -6.97 -16.41
N ARG A 464 -1.78 -7.52 -17.37
CA ARG A 464 -2.06 -8.96 -17.46
C ARG A 464 -0.80 -9.75 -17.78
N LEU A 465 0.03 -9.28 -18.72
CA LEU A 465 1.33 -9.88 -19.02
C LEU A 465 2.24 -9.87 -17.80
N PHE A 466 2.29 -8.73 -17.10
CA PHE A 466 3.01 -8.58 -15.85
C PHE A 466 2.61 -9.67 -14.88
N VAL A 467 1.35 -9.73 -14.46
CA VAL A 467 0.88 -10.75 -13.49
C VAL A 467 1.12 -12.18 -13.99
N ALA A 468 0.86 -12.46 -15.28
CA ALA A 468 1.03 -13.79 -15.86
C ALA A 468 2.50 -14.25 -15.92
N SER A 469 3.44 -13.31 -16.07
CA SER A 469 4.88 -13.60 -16.14
C SER A 469 5.53 -13.91 -14.80
N HIS A 470 4.82 -13.71 -13.69
CA HIS A 470 5.35 -13.91 -12.34
C HIS A 470 4.89 -15.21 -11.69
N GLN A 471 5.76 -15.76 -10.85
CA GLN A 471 5.40 -16.84 -9.94
C GLN A 471 5.00 -16.25 -8.58
N ILE A 472 3.73 -16.39 -8.23
CA ILE A 472 3.24 -15.97 -6.91
C ILE A 472 3.71 -16.99 -5.87
N LYS A 473 4.64 -16.59 -5.01
CA LYS A 473 5.13 -17.45 -3.92
C LYS A 473 4.08 -17.70 -2.84
N TYR A 474 3.28 -16.70 -2.51
CA TYR A 474 2.26 -16.78 -1.45
C TYR A 474 0.88 -16.29 -1.94
N PRO A 475 0.13 -17.13 -2.66
CA PRO A 475 -1.16 -16.73 -3.23
C PRO A 475 -2.22 -16.37 -2.18
N TRP A 476 -2.05 -16.78 -0.91
CA TRP A 476 -2.97 -16.49 0.21
C TRP A 476 -2.52 -15.33 1.13
N SER A 477 -1.43 -14.63 0.79
CA SER A 477 -0.85 -13.59 1.67
C SER A 477 -1.66 -12.30 1.76
N GLY A 478 -2.64 -12.12 0.88
CA GLY A 478 -3.49 -10.95 0.76
C GLY A 478 -4.21 -10.47 2.02
N SER A 479 -4.62 -9.20 2.00
CA SER A 479 -5.58 -8.67 2.96
C SER A 479 -7.01 -9.03 2.57
N TYR A 480 -7.79 -9.56 3.52
CA TYR A 480 -9.22 -9.82 3.30
C TYR A 480 -10.04 -8.53 3.06
N THR A 481 -9.50 -7.37 3.46
CA THR A 481 -10.10 -6.05 3.22
C THR A 481 -9.66 -5.38 1.92
N ALA A 482 -8.78 -6.02 1.14
CA ALA A 482 -8.27 -5.43 -0.10
C ALA A 482 -9.42 -5.17 -1.09
N GLN A 483 -9.43 -3.97 -1.68
CA GLN A 483 -10.42 -3.57 -2.68
C GLN A 483 -10.38 -4.54 -3.87
N GLY A 484 -11.56 -4.96 -4.35
CA GLY A 484 -11.69 -5.96 -5.42
C GLY A 484 -11.74 -7.42 -4.96
N ASN A 485 -11.49 -7.71 -3.68
CA ASN A 485 -11.72 -9.05 -3.10
C ASN A 485 -13.24 -9.35 -3.00
N PRO A 486 -13.71 -10.59 -3.24
CA PRO A 486 -15.07 -11.02 -2.92
C PRO A 486 -15.59 -10.61 -1.52
N PHE A 487 -14.74 -10.66 -0.48
CA PHE A 487 -15.09 -10.22 0.89
C PHE A 487 -15.36 -8.73 0.96
N TRP A 488 -14.48 -7.92 0.34
CA TRP A 488 -14.69 -6.48 0.24
C TRP A 488 -15.97 -6.17 -0.53
N TRP A 489 -16.22 -6.87 -1.64
CA TRP A 489 -17.45 -6.70 -2.43
C TRP A 489 -18.71 -7.03 -1.62
N ILE A 490 -18.72 -8.15 -0.90
CA ILE A 490 -19.84 -8.54 -0.03
C ILE A 490 -20.04 -7.50 1.07
N TYR A 491 -18.95 -7.03 1.69
CA TYR A 491 -19.02 -6.00 2.71
C TYR A 491 -19.63 -4.70 2.16
N GLU A 492 -19.10 -4.17 1.07
CA GLU A 492 -19.48 -2.88 0.49
C GLU A 492 -20.88 -2.91 -0.16
N TYR A 493 -21.22 -3.97 -0.87
CA TYR A 493 -22.44 -4.04 -1.69
C TYR A 493 -23.58 -4.86 -1.06
N VAL A 494 -23.31 -5.63 0.00
CA VAL A 494 -24.34 -6.42 0.70
C VAL A 494 -24.46 -5.97 2.15
N LEU A 495 -23.41 -6.09 2.95
CA LEU A 495 -23.49 -5.85 4.39
C LEU A 495 -23.72 -4.37 4.72
N GLN A 496 -22.97 -3.45 4.12
CA GLN A 496 -23.05 -2.02 4.39
C GLN A 496 -24.42 -1.43 4.00
N PRO A 497 -25.04 -1.75 2.84
CA PRO A 497 -26.40 -1.34 2.54
C PRO A 497 -27.43 -1.91 3.52
N LEU A 498 -27.31 -3.19 3.90
CA LEU A 498 -28.21 -3.81 4.90
C LEU A 498 -28.08 -3.17 6.28
N MET A 499 -26.87 -2.82 6.71
CA MET A 499 -26.65 -2.08 7.94
C MET A 499 -27.25 -0.67 7.85
N THR A 500 -27.01 0.03 6.73
CA THR A 500 -27.51 1.39 6.51
C THR A 500 -29.04 1.44 6.52
N THR A 501 -29.71 0.47 5.90
CA THR A 501 -31.18 0.35 5.94
C THR A 501 -31.68 0.09 7.36
N THR A 502 -31.00 -0.77 8.13
CA THR A 502 -31.33 -1.02 9.53
C THR A 502 -31.17 0.25 10.38
N PHE A 503 -30.08 1.00 10.20
CA PHE A 503 -29.86 2.27 10.89
C PHE A 503 -30.86 3.35 10.48
N ALA A 504 -31.22 3.43 9.19
CA ALA A 504 -32.23 4.36 8.70
C ALA A 504 -33.61 4.07 9.32
N MET A 505 -34.00 2.79 9.38
CA MET A 505 -35.24 2.38 10.06
C MET A 505 -35.18 2.71 11.56
N LEU A 506 -34.07 2.39 12.23
CA LEU A 506 -33.89 2.69 13.64
C LEU A 506 -33.97 4.20 13.91
N ALA A 507 -33.33 5.02 13.09
CA ALA A 507 -33.41 6.48 13.18
C ALA A 507 -34.85 6.99 13.00
N PHE A 508 -35.58 6.49 11.99
CA PHE A 508 -36.99 6.83 11.78
C PHE A 508 -37.86 6.47 12.99
N TYR A 509 -37.73 5.24 13.52
CA TYR A 509 -38.51 4.81 14.68
C TYR A 509 -38.13 5.53 15.96
N VAL A 510 -36.83 5.81 16.18
CA VAL A 510 -36.36 6.61 17.32
C VAL A 510 -36.91 8.03 17.21
N ALA A 511 -36.84 8.67 16.04
CA ALA A 511 -37.41 10.00 15.82
C ALA A 511 -38.93 10.02 16.00
N SER A 512 -39.65 9.01 15.50
CA SER A 512 -41.10 8.86 15.68
C SER A 512 -41.48 8.62 17.14
N ALA A 513 -40.74 7.76 17.85
CA ALA A 513 -40.94 7.49 19.27
C ALA A 513 -40.59 8.70 20.13
N ALA A 514 -39.50 9.39 19.83
CA ALA A 514 -39.13 10.67 20.40
C ALA A 514 -40.26 11.69 20.22
N PHE A 515 -40.70 11.95 19.00
CA PHE A 515 -41.77 12.90 18.70
C PHE A 515 -43.07 12.56 19.46
N ARG A 516 -43.43 11.28 19.57
CA ARG A 516 -44.59 10.82 20.37
C ARG A 516 -44.38 10.91 21.88
N ALA A 517 -43.16 10.71 22.37
CA ALA A 517 -42.81 10.77 23.79
C ALA A 517 -42.56 12.21 24.28
N PHE A 518 -42.20 13.13 23.38
CA PHE A 518 -41.95 14.53 23.68
C PHE A 518 -43.24 15.35 23.82
N ARG A 519 -44.01 15.03 24.87
CA ARG A 519 -44.75 16.04 25.61
C ARG A 519 -43.82 16.47 26.75
N ALA A 520 -42.85 17.34 26.45
CA ALA A 520 -41.73 17.69 27.34
C ALA A 520 -42.20 18.04 28.76
N LYS A 521 -41.72 17.27 29.77
CA LYS A 521 -42.12 17.42 31.19
C LYS A 521 -40.97 17.31 32.20
N ASN A 522 -39.76 16.86 31.84
CA ASN A 522 -38.62 16.68 32.76
C ASN A 522 -37.27 17.10 32.15
N LEU A 523 -36.32 17.50 33.01
CA LEU A 523 -35.00 18.01 32.63
C LEU A 523 -34.12 16.97 31.91
N GLU A 524 -34.21 15.69 32.27
CA GLU A 524 -33.38 14.66 31.63
C GLU A 524 -33.77 14.45 30.16
N ALA A 525 -35.07 14.51 29.84
CA ALA A 525 -35.55 14.38 28.47
C ALA A 525 -35.16 15.58 27.61
N THR A 526 -35.13 16.79 28.18
CA THR A 526 -34.67 18.00 27.49
C THR A 526 -33.18 17.93 27.17
N LEU A 527 -32.34 17.45 28.10
CA LEU A 527 -30.90 17.30 27.88
C LEU A 527 -30.59 16.24 26.82
N LEU A 528 -31.30 15.11 26.84
CA LEU A 528 -31.19 14.07 25.83
C LEU A 528 -31.64 14.56 24.45
N LEU A 529 -32.75 15.31 24.38
CA LEU A 529 -33.23 15.88 23.13
C LEU A 529 -32.26 16.92 22.55
N GLY A 530 -31.75 17.83 23.39
CA GLY A 530 -30.80 18.86 22.97
C GLY A 530 -29.51 18.27 22.43
N THR A 531 -28.97 17.25 23.11
CA THR A 531 -27.75 16.55 22.66
C THR A 531 -27.99 15.77 21.36
N ALA A 532 -29.13 15.07 21.24
CA ALA A 532 -29.50 14.37 20.00
C ALA A 532 -29.66 15.32 18.81
N PHE A 533 -30.30 16.48 19.02
CA PHE A 533 -30.47 17.50 17.98
C PHE A 533 -29.13 18.06 17.49
N ILE A 534 -28.21 18.41 18.41
CA ILE A 534 -26.87 18.89 18.07
C ILE A 534 -26.12 17.87 17.21
N VAL A 535 -26.13 16.60 17.63
CA VAL A 535 -25.41 15.52 16.93
C VAL A 535 -26.02 15.24 15.55
N LEU A 536 -27.34 15.20 15.43
CA LEU A 536 -28.03 15.02 14.14
C LEU A 536 -27.71 16.17 13.19
N LEU A 537 -27.77 17.42 13.67
CA LEU A 537 -27.51 18.59 12.85
C LEU A 537 -26.06 18.66 12.40
N GLY A 538 -25.08 18.38 13.28
CA GLY A 538 -23.65 18.40 12.96
C GLY A 538 -23.17 17.27 12.05
N ARG A 539 -23.97 16.23 11.85
CA ARG A 539 -23.71 15.16 10.86
C ARG A 539 -24.28 15.46 9.47
N THR A 540 -25.04 16.54 9.32
CA THR A 540 -25.58 16.98 8.02
C THR A 540 -24.77 18.15 7.46
N TYR A 541 -24.79 18.31 6.13
CA TYR A 541 -24.17 19.45 5.46
C TYR A 541 -24.70 20.81 5.96
N LEU A 542 -25.94 20.84 6.45
CA LEU A 542 -26.57 22.03 7.05
C LEU A 542 -25.86 22.48 8.33
N GLY A 543 -25.35 21.55 9.17
CA GLY A 543 -24.66 21.91 10.39
C GLY A 543 -23.39 22.73 10.15
N VAL A 544 -22.63 22.38 9.11
CA VAL A 544 -21.40 23.08 8.73
C VAL A 544 -21.71 24.47 8.16
N GLN A 545 -22.69 24.56 7.25
CA GLN A 545 -23.15 25.83 6.67
C GLN A 545 -23.66 26.82 7.74
N LEU A 546 -24.45 26.34 8.70
CA LEU A 546 -25.06 27.19 9.73
C LEU A 546 -24.05 27.79 10.72
N THR A 547 -22.89 27.17 10.91
CA THR A 547 -21.82 27.70 11.78
C THR A 547 -20.55 28.13 11.04
N ALA A 548 -20.62 28.26 9.72
CA ALA A 548 -19.50 28.72 8.90
C ALA A 548 -19.04 30.15 9.25
N TRP A 549 -19.96 30.98 9.77
CA TRP A 549 -19.69 32.35 10.20
C TRP A 549 -18.99 32.46 11.57
N VAL A 550 -18.83 31.35 12.31
CA VAL A 550 -18.18 31.34 13.62
C VAL A 550 -16.65 31.36 13.44
N PRO A 551 -15.93 32.34 14.03
CA PRO A 551 -14.47 32.43 13.93
C PRO A 551 -13.76 31.20 14.51
N ASP A 552 -12.59 30.85 13.98
CA ASP A 552 -11.83 29.65 14.39
C ASP A 552 -11.37 29.68 15.86
N ALA A 553 -11.20 30.87 16.43
CA ALA A 553 -10.92 31.06 17.86
C ALA A 553 -12.06 30.53 18.77
N LEU A 554 -13.29 30.45 18.24
CA LEU A 554 -14.47 29.88 18.89
C LEU A 554 -14.91 28.57 18.21
N SER A 555 -13.95 27.83 17.64
CA SER A 555 -14.19 26.54 16.98
C SER A 555 -14.97 25.54 17.85
N ALA A 556 -14.87 25.62 19.17
CA ALA A 556 -15.64 24.80 20.11
C ALA A 556 -17.17 25.00 20.05
N LEU A 557 -17.65 26.14 19.52
CA LEU A 557 -19.08 26.42 19.34
C LEU A 557 -19.60 26.01 17.96
N LYS A 558 -18.73 25.59 17.03
CA LYS A 558 -19.17 25.07 15.73
C LYS A 558 -19.86 23.72 15.91
N ILE A 559 -21.01 23.54 15.28
CA ILE A 559 -21.88 22.38 15.54
C ILE A 559 -21.22 21.06 15.12
N ASP A 560 -20.38 21.09 14.07
CA ASP A 560 -19.54 19.97 13.64
C ASP A 560 -18.52 19.59 14.73
N GLN A 561 -17.81 20.56 15.30
CA GLN A 561 -16.81 20.33 16.36
C GLN A 561 -17.45 19.87 17.67
N MET A 562 -18.59 20.45 18.06
CA MET A 562 -19.36 19.99 19.22
C MET A 562 -19.81 18.53 19.03
N THR A 563 -20.26 18.18 17.84
CA THR A 563 -20.62 16.79 17.51
C THR A 563 -19.42 15.86 17.63
N VAL A 564 -18.26 16.24 17.08
CA VAL A 564 -17.02 15.49 17.23
C VAL A 564 -16.64 15.34 18.69
N TYR A 565 -16.75 16.38 19.51
CA TYR A 565 -16.45 16.34 20.95
C TYR A 565 -17.38 15.38 21.72
N ILE A 566 -18.70 15.49 21.50
CA ILE A 566 -19.70 14.61 22.11
C ILE A 566 -19.44 13.15 21.71
N MET A 567 -19.14 12.90 20.43
CA MET A 567 -18.85 11.56 19.93
C MET A 567 -17.53 11.01 20.48
N LYS A 568 -16.46 11.82 20.44
CA LYS A 568 -15.11 11.38 20.80
C LYS A 568 -15.00 11.05 22.29
N ILE A 569 -15.62 11.83 23.17
CA ILE A 569 -15.48 11.67 24.62
C ILE A 569 -16.63 10.84 25.19
N PHE A 570 -17.86 11.34 25.11
CA PHE A 570 -19.01 10.72 25.79
C PHE A 570 -19.50 9.46 25.09
N ASN A 571 -19.64 9.50 23.76
CA ASN A 571 -20.10 8.32 23.00
C ASN A 571 -19.03 7.21 23.03
N THR A 572 -17.75 7.51 22.82
CA THR A 572 -16.67 6.51 22.91
C THR A 572 -16.60 5.88 24.30
N ALA A 573 -16.68 6.66 25.39
CA ALA A 573 -16.69 6.13 26.74
C ALA A 573 -17.91 5.23 26.98
N GLY A 574 -19.10 5.66 26.54
CA GLY A 574 -20.33 4.88 26.61
C GLY A 574 -20.26 3.57 25.81
N ASN A 575 -19.83 3.62 24.55
CA ASN A 575 -19.67 2.44 23.70
C ASN A 575 -18.65 1.45 24.26
N ARG A 576 -17.53 1.92 24.83
CA ARG A 576 -16.57 1.04 25.50
C ARG A 576 -17.20 0.35 26.71
N ALA A 577 -17.91 1.08 27.55
CA ALA A 577 -18.61 0.50 28.70
C ALA A 577 -19.70 -0.50 28.28
N ILE A 578 -20.47 -0.20 27.23
CA ILE A 578 -21.48 -1.09 26.66
C ILE A 578 -20.83 -2.34 26.06
N MET A 579 -19.79 -2.20 25.24
CA MET A 579 -19.09 -3.35 24.64
C MET A 579 -18.48 -4.26 25.69
N ILE A 580 -17.89 -3.71 26.76
CA ILE A 580 -17.39 -4.48 27.90
C ILE A 580 -18.54 -5.19 28.62
N GLY A 581 -19.66 -4.49 28.86
CA GLY A 581 -20.87 -5.07 29.45
C GLY A 581 -21.44 -6.23 28.63
N ILE A 582 -21.49 -6.07 27.30
CA ILE A 582 -21.93 -7.11 26.37
C ILE A 582 -20.95 -8.27 26.37
N ALA A 583 -19.65 -8.03 26.23
CA ALA A 583 -18.63 -9.07 26.19
C ALA A 583 -18.61 -9.92 27.47
N LEU A 584 -18.71 -9.28 28.64
CA LEU A 584 -18.78 -10.00 29.91
C LEU A 584 -20.14 -10.66 30.14
N GLY A 585 -21.23 -10.07 29.63
CA GLY A 585 -22.54 -10.71 29.59
C GLY A 585 -22.54 -11.99 28.75
N ILE A 586 -21.91 -11.95 27.58
CA ILE A 586 -21.69 -13.11 26.71
C ILE A 586 -20.81 -14.13 27.43
N ALA A 587 -19.65 -13.74 27.97
CA ALA A 587 -18.76 -14.65 28.69
C ALA A 587 -19.45 -15.32 29.89
N SER A 588 -20.21 -14.56 30.68
CA SER A 588 -20.98 -15.06 31.82
C SER A 588 -22.08 -16.04 31.38
N THR A 589 -22.77 -15.75 30.29
CA THR A 589 -23.82 -16.62 29.75
C THR A 589 -23.21 -17.90 29.17
N SER A 590 -22.14 -17.79 28.37
CA SER A 590 -21.38 -18.91 27.83
C SER A 590 -20.83 -19.82 28.93
N LEU A 591 -20.32 -19.24 30.03
CA LEU A 591 -19.82 -20.01 31.18
C LEU A 591 -20.95 -20.73 31.93
N LYS A 592 -22.11 -20.11 32.11
CA LYS A 592 -23.28 -20.79 32.72
C LYS A 592 -23.79 -21.94 31.88
N VAL A 593 -23.75 -21.81 30.55
CA VAL A 593 -24.10 -22.87 29.61
C VAL A 593 -23.07 -24.00 29.70
N LEU A 594 -21.77 -23.69 29.71
CA LEU A 594 -20.68 -24.68 29.84
C LEU A 594 -20.73 -25.45 31.17
N LEU A 595 -21.03 -24.76 32.27
CA LEU A 595 -21.14 -25.36 33.60
C LEU A 595 -22.50 -26.05 33.87
N GLY A 596 -23.41 -26.05 32.88
CA GLY A 596 -24.73 -26.68 33.00
C GLY A 596 -25.66 -26.02 34.02
N ILE A 597 -25.38 -24.77 34.41
CA ILE A 597 -26.15 -23.99 35.38
C ILE A 597 -27.39 -23.38 34.70
N ASP A 598 -27.26 -22.94 33.44
CA ASP A 598 -28.40 -22.51 32.62
C ASP A 598 -28.92 -23.69 31.78
N ARG A 599 -30.01 -24.32 32.24
CA ARG A 599 -30.62 -25.49 31.59
C ARG A 599 -31.65 -25.12 30.50
N SER A 600 -32.10 -23.87 30.43
CA SER A 600 -33.17 -23.47 29.50
C SER A 600 -32.78 -23.62 28.02
N TYR A 601 -31.48 -23.54 27.70
CA TYR A 601 -30.97 -23.69 26.33
C TYR A 601 -30.51 -25.11 25.97
N LEU A 602 -30.48 -26.05 26.93
CA LEU A 602 -30.09 -27.45 26.70
C LEU A 602 -31.28 -28.40 26.56
N GLY A 603 -32.52 -27.89 26.55
CA GLY A 603 -33.70 -28.68 26.24
C GLY A 603 -34.12 -29.66 27.33
N SER A 604 -34.16 -29.22 28.59
CA SER A 604 -34.90 -29.93 29.63
C SER A 604 -35.81 -28.97 30.39
N GLY A 605 -37.09 -29.05 30.10
CA GLY A 605 -38.16 -28.28 30.73
C GLY A 605 -39.53 -28.69 30.17
N ASP A 606 -39.74 -30.00 30.02
CA ASP A 606 -41.07 -30.57 30.28
C ASP A 606 -41.02 -30.95 31.77
N ASP A 607 -41.42 -29.98 32.61
CA ASP A 607 -42.11 -30.09 33.89
C ASP A 607 -42.53 -28.69 34.35
#